data_AF-A0A7S0RA84-F1
#
_entry.id   AF-A0A7S0RA84-F1
#
_cell.length_a   1.000
_cell.length_b   1.000
_cell.length_c   1.000
_cell.angle_alpha   90.00
_cell.angle_beta   90.00
_cell.angle_gamma   90.00
#
_symmetry.space_group_name_H-M   'P 1'
#
loop_
_entity.id
_entity.type
_entity.pdbx_description
1 polymer ?
#
loop_
_entity_poly.entity_id
_entity_poly.type
_entity_poly.pdbx_seq_one_letter_code
_entity_poly.pdbx_strand_id
1 'polypeptide(L)'
;AKRIHKMKTYTNLMKGGYRSEIEATNFQRPRTPGCGPTMLNVSHANLGPRELFGLSVKLPETTRLTHLVATGNNVTDATVRALVAGLRVANIVTHVDLSNNKISTRGGIDIADGLLRNGDRPVKRRERPGFRMDDYRCKLVYLNLAGNKRIGCEGVAAIAGYLIPVGALHCTLEELNLARVGMGDAGAIAVGRGLEQNQSLLRLH
;
A
#
# COMPACT_ATOMS: atom_id res chain seq x y z
N ALA A 1 -19.44 -14.20 25.39
CA ALA A 1 -20.14 -13.58 24.23
C ALA A 1 -19.29 -12.60 23.37
N LYS A 2 -18.41 -11.74 23.93
CA LYS A 2 -17.67 -10.70 23.16
C LYS A 2 -16.44 -11.17 22.33
N ARG A 3 -15.95 -12.40 22.53
CA ARG A 3 -14.78 -12.98 21.81
C ARG A 3 -15.11 -13.50 20.41
N ILE A 4 -16.36 -13.89 20.17
CA ILE A 4 -16.81 -14.55 18.93
C ILE A 4 -17.20 -13.53 17.84
N HIS A 5 -17.61 -12.31 18.22
CA HIS A 5 -17.97 -11.26 17.26
C HIS A 5 -16.74 -10.60 16.60
N LYS A 6 -15.61 -10.46 17.32
CA LYS A 6 -14.35 -9.93 16.75
C LYS A 6 -13.61 -10.91 15.83
N MET A 7 -13.95 -12.20 15.87
CA MET A 7 -13.39 -13.20 14.95
C MET A 7 -14.13 -13.21 13.60
N LYS A 8 -15.40 -12.74 13.57
CA LYS A 8 -16.24 -12.71 12.37
C LYS A 8 -15.81 -11.66 11.34
N THR A 9 -15.29 -10.50 11.75
CA THR A 9 -14.86 -9.45 10.79
C THR A 9 -13.61 -9.82 10.00
N TYR A 10 -12.67 -10.55 10.60
CA TYR A 10 -11.42 -10.95 9.93
C TYR A 10 -11.54 -12.26 9.15
N THR A 11 -12.41 -13.18 9.58
CA THR A 11 -12.84 -14.30 8.72
C THR A 11 -13.67 -13.83 7.52
N ASN A 12 -14.35 -12.68 7.58
CA ASN A 12 -15.09 -12.13 6.43
C ASN A 12 -14.17 -11.69 5.27
N LEU A 13 -12.87 -11.42 5.50
CA LEU A 13 -11.91 -11.28 4.40
C LEU A 13 -11.73 -12.58 3.60
N MET A 14 -11.95 -13.73 4.23
CA MET A 14 -11.74 -15.07 3.66
C MET A 14 -13.04 -15.87 3.38
N LYS A 15 -14.21 -15.40 3.83
CA LYS A 15 -15.50 -16.12 3.66
C LYS A 15 -16.07 -16.13 2.23
N GLY A 16 -15.38 -15.52 1.27
CA GLY A 16 -15.78 -15.49 -0.14
C GLY A 16 -15.33 -16.71 -0.96
N GLY A 17 -15.13 -17.87 -0.34
CA GLY A 17 -14.79 -19.13 -1.05
C GLY A 17 -13.29 -19.40 -1.26
N TYR A 18 -12.38 -18.53 -0.83
CA TYR A 18 -10.93 -18.72 -0.98
C TYR A 18 -10.37 -19.44 0.25
N ARG A 19 -10.63 -20.75 0.32
CA ARG A 19 -10.40 -21.59 1.49
C ARG A 19 -9.08 -22.39 1.46
N SER A 20 -8.04 -21.88 0.81
CA SER A 20 -6.69 -22.42 0.92
C SER A 20 -5.78 -21.44 1.67
N GLU A 21 -5.46 -21.80 2.90
CA GLU A 21 -4.15 -21.58 3.54
C GLU A 21 -3.67 -20.16 3.89
N ILE A 22 -4.52 -19.15 4.00
CA ILE A 22 -4.13 -17.98 4.84
C ILE A 22 -4.48 -18.33 6.28
N GLU A 23 -3.57 -19.05 6.93
CA GLU A 23 -3.67 -19.37 8.35
C GLU A 23 -3.86 -18.10 9.19
N ALA A 24 -4.66 -18.24 10.26
CA ALA A 24 -5.02 -17.18 11.20
C ALA A 24 -3.83 -16.59 11.99
N THR A 25 -2.61 -17.04 11.71
CA THR A 25 -1.30 -16.61 12.23
C THR A 25 -0.81 -15.28 11.66
N ASN A 26 -1.39 -14.84 10.53
CA ASN A 26 -0.97 -13.66 9.78
C ASN A 26 -1.48 -12.30 10.31
N PHE A 27 -2.31 -12.31 11.35
CA PHE A 27 -2.73 -11.10 12.07
C PHE A 27 -1.99 -10.99 13.40
N GLN A 28 -0.88 -10.25 13.42
CA GLN A 28 -0.27 -9.87 14.70
C GLN A 28 -1.18 -8.85 15.38
N ARG A 29 -1.90 -9.31 16.41
CA ARG A 29 -2.71 -8.43 17.25
C ARG A 29 -1.77 -7.60 18.14
N PRO A 30 -2.06 -6.32 18.38
CA PRO A 30 -1.37 -5.58 19.43
C PRO A 30 -1.50 -6.35 20.75
N ARG A 31 -0.40 -6.37 21.53
CA ARG A 31 -0.28 -7.09 22.83
C ARG A 31 -1.44 -6.77 23.78
N THR A 32 -2.07 -5.61 23.62
CA THR A 32 -3.32 -5.19 24.28
C THR A 32 -4.51 -5.18 23.29
N PRO A 33 -5.63 -5.88 23.57
CA PRO A 33 -6.81 -5.88 22.71
C PRO A 33 -7.50 -4.51 22.66
N GLY A 34 -7.13 -3.66 21.70
CA GLY A 34 -7.78 -2.36 21.47
C GLY A 34 -6.88 -1.15 21.35
N CYS A 35 -5.57 -1.28 21.61
CA CYS A 35 -4.67 -0.14 21.77
C CYS A 35 -3.38 -0.16 20.92
N GLY A 36 -3.41 -0.72 19.71
CA GLY A 36 -2.23 -0.62 18.82
C GLY A 36 -2.53 -0.84 17.34
N PRO A 37 -1.56 -0.48 16.46
CA PRO A 37 -1.63 -0.67 15.02
C PRO A 37 -1.91 -2.14 14.71
N THR A 38 -2.82 -2.40 13.77
CA THR A 38 -3.08 -3.76 13.32
C THR A 38 -2.27 -4.03 12.06
N MET A 39 -1.53 -5.14 12.06
CA MET A 39 -0.71 -5.60 10.96
C MET A 39 -1.33 -6.86 10.34
N LEU A 40 -1.41 -6.87 9.01
CA LEU A 40 -1.67 -8.04 8.21
C LEU A 40 -0.38 -8.41 7.48
N ASN A 41 0.21 -9.54 7.85
CA ASN A 41 1.38 -10.08 7.18
C ASN A 41 0.99 -11.34 6.43
N VAL A 42 1.00 -11.31 5.11
CA VAL A 42 0.72 -12.44 4.22
C VAL A 42 1.96 -12.83 3.39
N SER A 43 3.14 -12.55 3.92
CA SER A 43 4.41 -12.78 3.21
C SER A 43 4.65 -14.27 2.98
N HIS A 44 5.24 -14.60 1.83
CA HIS A 44 5.59 -15.98 1.43
C HIS A 44 4.42 -16.99 1.50
N ALA A 45 3.18 -16.51 1.48
CA ALA A 45 1.98 -17.36 1.52
C ALA A 45 1.58 -17.91 0.14
N ASN A 46 2.49 -17.81 -0.84
CA ASN A 46 2.28 -18.21 -2.24
C ASN A 46 0.96 -17.67 -2.82
N LEU A 47 0.58 -16.44 -2.42
CA LEU A 47 -0.69 -15.88 -2.85
C LEU A 47 -0.65 -15.56 -4.34
N GLY A 48 -1.64 -16.07 -5.06
CA GLY A 48 -1.86 -15.77 -6.45
C GLY A 48 -2.45 -14.35 -6.65
N PRO A 49 -2.50 -13.89 -7.90
CA PRO A 49 -3.07 -12.59 -8.23
C PRO A 49 -4.53 -12.42 -7.79
N ARG A 50 -5.32 -13.50 -7.77
CA ARG A 50 -6.75 -13.49 -7.41
C ARG A 50 -6.95 -13.26 -5.92
N GLU A 51 -6.18 -13.96 -5.08
CA GLU A 51 -6.26 -13.86 -3.62
C GLU A 51 -5.86 -12.44 -3.18
N LEU A 52 -4.76 -11.93 -3.72
CA LEU A 52 -4.29 -10.59 -3.41
C LEU A 52 -5.23 -9.50 -3.95
N PHE A 53 -5.87 -9.72 -5.12
CA PHE A 53 -6.89 -8.81 -5.62
C PHE A 53 -8.09 -8.75 -4.68
N GLY A 54 -8.56 -9.90 -4.19
CA GLY A 54 -9.64 -9.98 -3.21
C GLY A 54 -9.29 -9.27 -1.90
N LEU A 55 -8.03 -9.34 -1.46
CA LEU A 55 -7.53 -8.59 -0.32
C LEU A 55 -7.63 -7.08 -0.57
N SER A 56 -7.13 -6.61 -1.71
CA SER A 56 -7.12 -5.21 -2.09
C SER A 56 -8.51 -4.57 -2.10
N VAL A 57 -9.52 -5.30 -2.61
CA VAL A 57 -10.92 -4.85 -2.64
C VAL A 57 -11.52 -4.73 -1.24
N LYS A 58 -11.03 -5.50 -0.28
CA LYS A 58 -11.54 -5.50 1.11
C LYS A 58 -10.79 -4.56 2.05
N LEU A 59 -9.63 -4.03 1.64
CA LEU A 59 -8.90 -3.02 2.42
C LEU A 59 -9.76 -1.82 2.85
N PRO A 60 -10.62 -1.24 1.99
CA PRO A 60 -11.52 -0.14 2.36
C PRO A 60 -12.49 -0.46 3.51
N GLU A 61 -12.82 -1.74 3.71
CA GLU A 61 -13.72 -2.17 4.79
C GLU A 61 -13.00 -2.31 6.13
N THR A 62 -11.66 -2.27 6.11
CA THR A 62 -10.86 -2.37 7.32
C THR A 62 -10.78 -1.01 8.02
N THR A 63 -11.11 -0.99 9.31
CA THR A 63 -11.12 0.25 10.12
C THR A 63 -9.93 0.35 11.08
N ARG A 64 -9.05 -0.66 11.11
CA ARG A 64 -7.91 -0.73 12.06
C ARG A 64 -6.62 -1.22 11.44
N LEU A 65 -6.62 -1.59 10.15
CA LEU A 65 -5.43 -2.10 9.49
C LEU A 65 -4.52 -0.93 9.14
N THR A 66 -3.30 -0.98 9.66
CA THR A 66 -2.30 0.10 9.51
C THR A 66 -1.07 -0.37 8.76
N HIS A 67 -0.77 -1.67 8.82
CA HIS A 67 0.39 -2.27 8.17
C HIS A 67 -0.07 -3.44 7.29
N LEU A 68 0.36 -3.43 6.04
CA LEU A 68 0.18 -4.52 5.09
C LEU A 68 1.55 -5.01 4.63
N VAL A 69 1.88 -6.26 4.91
CA VAL A 69 3.14 -6.90 4.50
C VAL A 69 2.79 -8.08 3.60
N ALA A 70 3.18 -8.01 2.33
CA ALA A 70 2.90 -9.03 1.32
C ALA A 70 4.17 -9.43 0.55
N THR A 71 5.30 -9.47 1.25
CA THR A 71 6.62 -9.78 0.70
C THR A 71 6.66 -11.19 0.08
N GLY A 72 7.36 -11.35 -1.04
CA GLY A 72 7.64 -12.69 -1.57
C GLY A 72 6.43 -13.46 -2.09
N ASN A 73 5.46 -12.77 -2.68
CA ASN A 73 4.25 -13.35 -3.30
C ASN A 73 4.23 -13.15 -4.82
N ASN A 74 3.08 -13.41 -5.45
CA ASN A 74 2.84 -13.12 -6.86
C ASN A 74 2.02 -11.82 -7.05
N VAL A 75 2.36 -10.73 -6.33
CA VAL A 75 1.74 -9.42 -6.61
C VAL A 75 2.11 -8.99 -8.04
N THR A 76 1.09 -8.84 -8.88
CA THR A 76 1.18 -8.39 -10.28
C THR A 76 0.69 -6.96 -10.44
N ASP A 77 0.90 -6.34 -11.59
CA ASP A 77 0.43 -4.98 -11.87
C ASP A 77 -1.09 -4.82 -11.70
N ALA A 78 -1.88 -5.83 -12.07
CA ALA A 78 -3.33 -5.82 -11.86
C ALA A 78 -3.70 -5.80 -10.37
N THR A 79 -2.97 -6.58 -9.56
CA THR A 79 -3.11 -6.60 -8.10
C THR A 79 -2.70 -5.26 -7.48
N VAL A 80 -1.59 -4.68 -7.95
CA VAL A 80 -1.10 -3.36 -7.52
C VAL A 80 -2.15 -2.28 -7.78
N ARG A 81 -2.75 -2.25 -8.98
CA ARG A 81 -3.80 -1.28 -9.31
C ARG A 81 -4.98 -1.37 -8.35
N ALA A 82 -5.43 -2.59 -8.04
CA ALA A 82 -6.49 -2.80 -7.06
C ALA A 82 -6.06 -2.38 -5.64
N LEU A 83 -4.82 -2.68 -5.27
CA LEU A 83 -4.27 -2.34 -3.96
C LEU A 83 -4.25 -0.82 -3.76
N VAL A 84 -3.72 -0.11 -4.74
CA VAL A 84 -3.63 1.34 -4.76
C VAL A 84 -5.04 1.96 -4.73
N ALA A 85 -6.01 1.40 -5.45
CA ALA A 85 -7.42 1.81 -5.35
C ALA A 85 -8.00 1.58 -3.95
N GLY A 86 -7.63 0.49 -3.28
CA GLY A 86 -8.01 0.21 -1.89
C GLY A 86 -7.38 1.18 -0.89
N LEU A 87 -6.08 1.46 -1.04
CA LEU A 87 -5.33 2.39 -0.19
C LEU A 87 -5.88 3.83 -0.28
N ARG A 88 -6.35 4.26 -1.46
CA ARG A 88 -7.07 5.53 -1.63
C ARG A 88 -8.31 5.68 -0.75
N VAL A 89 -8.93 4.56 -0.35
CA VAL A 89 -10.12 4.57 0.51
C VAL A 89 -9.77 4.26 1.95
N ALA A 90 -8.77 3.43 2.18
CA ALA A 90 -8.26 3.10 3.49
C ALA A 90 -7.32 4.21 4.01
N ASN A 91 -7.88 5.27 4.59
CA ASN A 91 -7.14 6.42 5.15
C ASN A 91 -6.43 6.13 6.49
N ILE A 92 -6.12 4.87 6.77
CA ILE A 92 -5.49 4.40 8.00
C ILE A 92 -4.23 3.55 7.77
N VAL A 93 -4.00 3.09 6.54
CA VAL A 93 -2.81 2.30 6.20
C VAL A 93 -1.61 3.24 6.09
N THR A 94 -0.59 2.97 6.90
CA THR A 94 0.62 3.79 7.00
C THR A 94 1.86 3.05 6.50
N HIS A 95 1.84 1.70 6.47
CA HIS A 95 3.00 0.90 6.06
C HIS A 95 2.58 -0.17 5.05
N VAL A 96 3.27 -0.21 3.92
CA VAL A 96 3.05 -1.22 2.87
C VAL A 96 4.38 -1.82 2.44
N ASP A 97 4.49 -3.14 2.53
CA ASP A 97 5.62 -3.91 2.02
C ASP A 97 5.17 -4.85 0.89
N LEU A 98 5.68 -4.60 -0.31
CA LEU A 98 5.46 -5.40 -1.52
C LEU A 98 6.77 -5.92 -2.08
N SER A 99 7.82 -6.02 -1.27
CA SER A 99 9.13 -6.46 -1.74
C SER A 99 9.11 -7.91 -2.26
N ASN A 100 10.05 -8.22 -3.15
CA ASN A 100 10.24 -9.53 -3.77
C ASN A 100 8.96 -10.08 -4.45
N ASN A 101 8.27 -9.24 -5.22
CA ASN A 101 7.09 -9.61 -5.99
C ASN A 101 7.34 -9.54 -7.51
N LYS A 102 6.27 -9.56 -8.31
CA LYS A 102 6.30 -9.53 -9.78
C LYS A 102 5.78 -8.20 -10.34
N ILE A 103 6.06 -7.10 -9.65
CA ILE A 103 5.68 -5.75 -10.09
C ILE A 103 6.58 -5.34 -11.25
N SER A 104 5.97 -4.94 -12.37
CA SER A 104 6.66 -4.44 -13.54
C SER A 104 6.72 -2.91 -13.56
N THR A 105 7.33 -2.34 -14.60
CA THR A 105 7.29 -0.90 -14.92
C THR A 105 5.87 -0.35 -14.81
N ARG A 106 4.88 -1.07 -15.36
CA ARG A 106 3.48 -0.62 -15.33
C ARG A 106 2.92 -0.58 -13.92
N GLY A 107 3.28 -1.57 -13.08
CA GLY A 107 2.92 -1.57 -11.67
C GLY A 107 3.58 -0.43 -10.89
N GLY A 108 4.85 -0.10 -11.19
CA GLY A 108 5.52 1.07 -10.62
C GLY A 108 4.82 2.40 -10.94
N ILE A 109 4.38 2.56 -12.20
CA ILE A 109 3.57 3.70 -12.63
C ILE A 109 2.22 3.73 -11.90
N ASP A 110 1.53 2.58 -11.82
CA ASP A 110 0.22 2.48 -11.13
C ASP A 110 0.36 2.84 -9.62
N ILE A 111 1.49 2.53 -8.97
CA ILE A 111 1.81 2.95 -7.59
C ILE A 111 1.96 4.46 -7.53
N ALA A 112 2.82 5.04 -8.36
CA ALA A 112 3.05 6.48 -8.40
C ALA A 112 1.72 7.23 -8.61
N ASP A 113 0.95 6.85 -9.62
CA ASP A 113 -0.33 7.47 -9.96
C ASP A 113 -1.31 7.49 -8.79
N GLY A 114 -1.36 6.42 -7.99
CA GLY A 114 -2.26 6.42 -6.85
C GLY A 114 -1.73 6.96 -5.56
N LEU A 115 -0.42 7.12 -5.40
CA LEU A 115 0.11 7.98 -4.35
C LEU A 115 -0.14 9.46 -4.68
N LEU A 116 0.04 9.90 -5.93
CA LEU A 116 -0.27 11.28 -6.36
C LEU A 116 -1.77 11.60 -6.26
N ARG A 117 -2.64 10.72 -6.76
CA ARG A 117 -4.09 10.98 -6.85
C ARG A 117 -4.88 10.63 -5.59
N ASN A 118 -4.23 10.36 -4.47
CA ASN A 118 -4.92 10.23 -3.19
C ASN A 118 -5.70 11.51 -2.80
N GLY A 119 -5.31 12.68 -3.35
CA GLY A 119 -6.03 13.95 -3.21
C GLY A 119 -7.11 14.24 -4.26
N ASP A 120 -7.20 13.45 -5.34
CA ASP A 120 -7.94 13.80 -6.57
C ASP A 120 -9.16 12.90 -6.78
N ARG A 121 -10.01 12.76 -5.75
CA ARG A 121 -11.34 12.19 -5.98
C ARG A 121 -12.23 13.27 -6.61
N PRO A 122 -12.92 13.00 -7.73
CA PRO A 122 -14.18 13.67 -7.96
C PRO A 122 -15.12 13.21 -6.85
N VAL A 123 -15.47 14.15 -5.99
CA VAL A 123 -16.44 14.01 -4.92
C VAL A 123 -17.78 13.56 -5.51
N LYS A 124 -17.99 12.25 -5.72
CA LYS A 124 -19.33 11.69 -5.76
C LYS A 124 -19.76 11.48 -4.30
N ARG A 125 -20.33 12.58 -3.79
CA ARG A 125 -21.08 12.75 -2.55
C ARG A 125 -21.63 11.43 -2.01
N ARG A 126 -21.08 10.99 -0.88
CA ARG A 126 -21.91 10.48 0.20
C ARG A 126 -21.69 11.40 1.37
N GLU A 127 -22.67 12.28 1.56
CA GLU A 127 -22.80 13.20 2.68
C GLU A 127 -22.78 12.37 3.97
N ARG A 128 -21.58 12.12 4.50
CA ARG A 128 -21.42 11.75 5.89
C ARG A 128 -21.26 13.08 6.66
N PRO A 129 -22.22 13.46 7.50
CA PRO A 129 -22.06 14.62 8.36
C PRO A 129 -20.79 14.44 9.19
N GLY A 130 -19.86 15.39 9.12
CA GLY A 130 -18.59 15.37 9.87
C GLY A 130 -17.33 14.93 9.11
N PHE A 131 -17.42 14.61 7.81
CA PHE A 131 -16.25 14.28 6.99
C PHE A 131 -15.50 15.56 6.55
N ARG A 132 -14.19 15.68 6.82
CA ARG A 132 -13.38 16.88 6.54
C ARG A 132 -12.43 16.63 5.37
N MET A 133 -12.07 17.69 4.63
CA MET A 133 -11.12 17.59 3.51
C MET A 133 -9.74 17.05 3.95
N ASP A 134 -9.38 17.23 5.22
CA ASP A 134 -8.18 16.65 5.86
C ASP A 134 -8.16 15.11 5.88
N ASP A 135 -9.32 14.44 5.73
CA ASP A 135 -9.43 12.98 5.72
C ASP A 135 -8.91 12.34 4.40
N TYR A 136 -8.68 13.15 3.36
CA TYR A 136 -8.06 12.72 2.09
C TYR A 136 -6.53 12.76 2.11
N ARG A 137 -5.92 13.14 3.24
CA ARG A 137 -4.47 13.05 3.36
C ARG A 137 -4.07 11.58 3.36
N CYS A 138 -3.34 11.21 2.33
CA CYS A 138 -2.62 9.96 2.26
C CYS A 138 -1.71 9.84 3.49
N LYS A 139 -1.87 8.75 4.25
CA LYS A 139 -1.12 8.49 5.48
C LYS A 139 0.01 7.49 5.30
N LEU A 140 0.34 7.14 4.05
CA LEU A 140 1.41 6.20 3.79
C LEU A 140 2.75 6.85 4.15
N VAL A 141 3.43 6.26 5.12
CA VAL A 141 4.72 6.70 5.68
C VAL A 141 5.84 5.78 5.20
N TYR A 142 5.56 4.49 5.02
CA TYR A 142 6.53 3.49 4.59
C TYR A 142 6.05 2.73 3.35
N LEU A 143 6.92 2.66 2.34
CA LEU A 143 6.72 1.86 1.13
C LEU A 143 7.98 1.07 0.78
N ASN A 144 7.86 -0.25 0.75
CA ASN A 144 8.94 -1.14 0.31
C ASN A 144 8.58 -1.87 -0.99
N LEU A 145 9.38 -1.62 -2.02
CA LEU A 145 9.29 -2.24 -3.35
C LEU A 145 10.54 -3.05 -3.70
N ALA A 146 11.43 -3.27 -2.75
CA ALA A 146 12.72 -3.91 -2.99
C ALA A 146 12.58 -5.26 -3.71
N GLY A 147 13.53 -5.61 -4.58
CA GLY A 147 13.55 -6.90 -5.26
C GLY A 147 12.50 -7.08 -6.37
N ASN A 148 11.65 -6.07 -6.64
CA ASN A 148 10.82 -6.04 -7.84
C ASN A 148 11.64 -5.61 -9.07
N LYS A 149 12.51 -6.50 -9.55
CA LYS A 149 13.52 -6.22 -10.59
C LYS A 149 12.97 -5.69 -11.92
N ARG A 150 11.68 -5.86 -12.17
CA ARG A 150 11.02 -5.49 -13.43
C ARG A 150 10.38 -4.10 -13.39
N ILE A 151 10.49 -3.34 -12.30
CA ILE A 151 10.02 -1.95 -12.25
C ILE A 151 10.81 -1.07 -13.24
N GLY A 152 12.12 -1.29 -13.34
CA GLY A 152 12.94 -0.61 -14.35
C GLY A 152 13.11 0.89 -14.10
N CYS A 153 13.86 1.55 -14.99
CA CYS A 153 14.13 2.99 -14.92
C CYS A 153 12.87 3.85 -15.04
N GLU A 154 11.95 3.50 -15.95
CA GLU A 154 10.72 4.25 -16.18
C GLU A 154 9.75 4.15 -14.99
N GLY A 155 9.61 2.96 -14.39
CA GLY A 155 8.77 2.78 -13.22
C GLY A 155 9.32 3.52 -12.01
N VAL A 156 10.65 3.52 -11.83
CA VAL A 156 11.30 4.32 -10.79
C VAL A 156 11.17 5.81 -11.07
N ALA A 157 11.31 6.27 -12.31
CA ALA A 157 11.12 7.67 -12.64
C ALA A 157 9.69 8.15 -12.32
N ALA A 158 8.68 7.32 -12.53
CA ALA A 158 7.31 7.61 -12.12
C ALA A 158 7.19 7.73 -10.58
N ILE A 159 7.75 6.77 -9.84
CA ILE A 159 7.77 6.80 -8.35
C ILE A 159 8.56 8.02 -7.84
N ALA A 160 9.66 8.39 -8.50
CA ALA A 160 10.42 9.59 -8.17
C ALA A 160 9.65 10.88 -8.47
N GLY A 161 8.84 10.89 -9.53
CA GLY A 161 7.90 11.97 -9.81
C GLY A 161 6.89 12.18 -8.68
N TYR A 162 6.52 11.11 -7.97
CA TYR A 162 5.75 11.23 -6.73
C TYR A 162 6.53 11.92 -5.62
N LEU A 163 7.86 11.85 -5.53
CA LEU A 163 8.60 12.54 -4.47
C LEU A 163 8.53 14.07 -4.58
N ILE A 164 8.28 14.58 -5.78
CA ILE A 164 8.12 16.02 -6.04
C ILE A 164 6.80 16.50 -5.41
N PRO A 165 6.82 17.43 -4.44
CA PRO A 165 5.59 17.92 -3.81
C PRO A 165 4.68 18.64 -4.81
N VAL A 166 3.45 18.16 -4.94
CA VAL A 166 2.41 18.82 -5.78
C VAL A 166 1.32 19.37 -4.86
N GLY A 167 1.57 20.55 -4.29
CA GLY A 167 0.62 21.24 -3.41
C GLY A 167 0.36 20.55 -2.06
N ALA A 168 -0.70 20.97 -1.37
CA ALA A 168 -0.98 20.59 0.03
C ALA A 168 -1.51 19.16 0.25
N LEU A 169 -1.75 18.39 -0.81
CA LEU A 169 -2.33 17.03 -0.77
C LEU A 169 -1.30 15.91 -1.00
N HIS A 170 -0.02 16.27 -1.08
CA HIS A 170 1.09 15.34 -1.25
C HIS A 170 1.24 14.43 -0.01
N CYS A 171 1.41 13.11 -0.19
CA CYS A 171 1.68 12.28 0.99
C CYS A 171 3.12 12.45 1.47
N THR A 172 3.28 12.42 2.79
CA THR A 172 4.56 12.52 3.47
C THR A 172 5.16 11.14 3.67
N LEU A 173 5.58 10.51 2.58
CA LEU A 173 6.34 9.26 2.69
C LEU A 173 7.66 9.57 3.40
N GLU A 174 7.95 8.88 4.50
CA GLU A 174 9.19 9.05 5.26
C GLU A 174 10.23 7.99 4.89
N GLU A 175 9.80 6.83 4.41
CA GLU A 175 10.69 5.74 4.06
C GLU A 175 10.27 5.04 2.76
N LEU A 176 11.21 4.99 1.82
CA LEU A 176 11.05 4.38 0.51
C LEU A 176 12.20 3.40 0.27
N ASN A 177 11.87 2.16 -0.07
CA ASN A 177 12.87 1.15 -0.43
C ASN A 177 12.69 0.71 -1.89
N LEU A 178 13.67 1.08 -2.72
CA LEU A 178 13.81 0.79 -4.14
C LEU A 178 15.03 -0.10 -4.41
N ALA A 179 15.57 -0.80 -3.39
CA ALA A 179 16.70 -1.68 -3.57
C ALA A 179 16.39 -2.78 -4.62
N ARG A 180 17.29 -2.99 -5.58
CA ARG A 180 17.15 -4.07 -6.59
C ARG A 180 15.87 -4.00 -7.44
N VAL A 181 15.37 -2.81 -7.76
CA VAL A 181 14.21 -2.60 -8.65
C VAL A 181 14.56 -2.43 -10.14
N GLY A 182 15.84 -2.46 -10.48
CA GLY A 182 16.31 -2.28 -11.87
C GLY A 182 16.30 -0.82 -12.33
N MET A 183 16.55 0.15 -11.43
CA MET A 183 16.38 1.58 -11.72
C MET A 183 17.32 2.14 -12.81
N GLY A 184 18.55 1.60 -12.93
CA GLY A 184 19.57 2.16 -13.82
C GLY A 184 19.89 3.64 -13.55
N ASP A 185 20.78 4.23 -14.36
CA ASP A 185 21.23 5.60 -14.15
C ASP A 185 20.10 6.63 -14.32
N ALA A 186 19.22 6.41 -15.31
CA ALA A 186 18.08 7.28 -15.54
C ALA A 186 17.09 7.29 -14.36
N GLY A 187 16.82 6.12 -13.76
CA GLY A 187 15.98 6.04 -12.57
C GLY A 187 16.63 6.68 -11.36
N ALA A 188 17.95 6.50 -11.18
CA ALA A 188 18.70 7.14 -10.09
C ALA A 188 18.70 8.67 -10.20
N ILE A 189 18.90 9.22 -11.41
CA ILE A 189 18.80 10.67 -11.68
C ILE A 189 17.40 11.20 -11.34
N ALA A 190 16.35 10.47 -11.74
CA ALA A 190 14.97 10.86 -11.42
C ALA A 190 14.73 10.90 -9.91
N VAL A 191 15.20 9.90 -9.17
CA VAL A 191 15.13 9.88 -7.69
C VAL A 191 15.89 11.07 -7.11
N GLY A 192 17.10 11.37 -7.59
CA GLY A 192 17.88 12.53 -7.14
C GLY A 192 17.11 13.85 -7.29
N ARG A 193 16.47 14.07 -8.44
CA ARG A 193 15.61 15.25 -8.67
C ARG A 193 14.38 15.28 -7.78
N GLY A 194 13.78 14.13 -7.52
CA GLY A 194 12.65 14.00 -6.61
C GLY A 194 13.03 14.36 -5.18
N LEU A 195 14.20 13.90 -4.72
CA LEU A 195 14.72 14.17 -3.38
C LEU A 195 15.10 15.64 -3.17
N GLU A 196 15.62 16.31 -4.20
CA GLU A 196 15.99 17.74 -4.11
C GLU A 196 14.82 18.63 -3.67
N GLN A 197 13.59 18.25 -4.03
CA GLN A 197 12.37 18.97 -3.69
C GLN A 197 11.60 18.36 -2.51
N ASN A 198 11.96 17.15 -2.09
CA ASN A 198 11.24 16.42 -1.06
C ASN A 198 11.80 16.73 0.33
N GLN A 199 10.92 17.13 1.26
CA GLN A 199 11.30 17.42 2.65
C GLN A 199 10.74 16.40 3.66
N SER A 200 10.00 15.39 3.19
CA SER A 200 9.33 14.41 4.05
C SER A 200 10.08 13.07 4.12
N LEU A 201 10.83 12.69 3.08
CA LEU A 201 11.54 11.42 3.01
C LEU A 201 12.80 11.47 3.89
N LEU A 202 12.83 10.60 4.90
CA LEU A 202 13.90 10.47 5.88
C LEU A 202 14.87 9.33 5.52
N ARG A 203 14.36 8.28 4.85
CA ARG A 203 15.15 7.08 4.50
C ARG A 203 14.85 6.62 3.07
N LEU A 204 15.92 6.42 2.30
CA LEU A 204 15.89 5.82 0.97
C LEU A 204 16.87 4.63 0.94
N HIS A 205 16.40 3.49 0.44
CA HIS A 205 17.16 2.24 0.33
C HIS A 205 17.15 1.68 -1.10
#